data_AF-A0A7J9FI52-F1
#
_entry.id   AF-A0A7J9FI52-F1
#
_cell.length_a   1.000
_cell.length_b   1.000
_cell.length_c   1.000
_cell.angle_alpha   90.00
_cell.angle_beta   90.00
_cell.angle_gamma   90.00
#
_symmetry.space_group_name_H-M   'P 1'
#
loop_
_entity.id
_entity.type
_entity.pdbx_description
1 polymer ?
#
loop_
_entity_poly.entity_id
_entity_poly.type
_entity_poly.pdbx_seq_one_letter_code
_entity_poly.pdbx_strand_id
1 'polypeptide(L)'
;MEDLKSTFDSPEGFTQYLSKSLFFIHHADNDLGLTFEAEMEKRYSIDKYAELLIEEFSKQLKILYTLGARKFFVSNVSPLGCSPFNINTKNHSGPCVEEIKNRVSVYNDLLLGLLAKLQSTLHVKPRSYVRYFGF
;
A
#
# COMPACT_ATOMS: atom_id res chain seq x y z
N MET A 1 -14.80 -17.23 -10.33
CA MET A 1 -14.82 -15.76 -10.47
C MET A 1 -14.39 -15.47 -11.90
N GLU A 2 -15.25 -14.87 -12.72
CA GLU A 2 -14.90 -14.51 -14.10
C GLU A 2 -13.89 -13.35 -14.11
N ASP A 3 -12.98 -13.35 -15.09
CA ASP A 3 -12.01 -12.28 -15.28
C ASP A 3 -12.73 -10.99 -15.72
N LEU A 4 -12.48 -9.87 -15.05
CA LEU A 4 -13.11 -8.59 -15.40
C LEU A 4 -12.78 -8.19 -16.84
N LYS A 5 -11.60 -8.54 -17.34
CA LYS A 5 -11.22 -8.21 -18.72
C LYS A 5 -12.07 -8.96 -19.74
N SER A 6 -12.53 -10.18 -19.45
CA SER A 6 -13.34 -10.97 -20.38
C SER A 6 -14.78 -10.47 -20.52
N THR A 7 -15.22 -9.52 -19.69
CA THR A 7 -16.57 -8.92 -19.80
C THR A 7 -16.65 -7.78 -20.82
N PHE A 8 -15.56 -7.47 -21.53
CA PHE A 8 -15.49 -6.37 -22.50
C PHE A 8 -15.20 -6.90 -23.89
N ASP A 9 -15.92 -6.37 -24.88
CA ASP A 9 -15.78 -6.77 -26.29
C ASP A 9 -14.46 -6.27 -26.94
N SER A 10 -13.76 -5.33 -26.30
CA SER A 10 -12.50 -4.76 -26.82
C SER A 10 -11.53 -4.31 -25.73
N PRO A 11 -10.20 -4.36 -25.99
CA PRO A 11 -9.17 -3.79 -25.11
C PRO A 11 -9.36 -2.29 -24.85
N GLU A 12 -9.85 -1.54 -25.84
CA GLU A 12 -10.12 -0.10 -25.73
C GLU A 12 -11.27 0.18 -24.76
N GLY A 13 -12.35 -0.61 -24.86
CA GLY A 13 -13.48 -0.54 -23.93
C GLY A 13 -13.05 -0.81 -22.48
N PHE A 14 -12.23 -1.84 -22.27
CA PHE A 14 -11.65 -2.15 -20.96
C PHE A 14 -10.76 -1.02 -20.44
N THR A 15 -9.84 -0.51 -21.27
CA THR A 15 -8.94 0.59 -20.91
C THR A 15 -9.74 1.86 -20.54
N GLN A 16 -10.78 2.18 -21.32
CA GLN A 16 -11.66 3.31 -21.06
C GLN A 16 -12.43 3.13 -19.75
N TYR A 17 -12.92 1.93 -19.47
CA TYR A 17 -13.58 1.60 -18.21
C TYR A 17 -12.64 1.86 -17.03
N LEU A 18 -11.42 1.29 -17.04
CA LEU A 18 -10.43 1.50 -15.98
C LEU A 18 -10.05 2.98 -15.81
N SER A 19 -9.97 3.75 -16.90
CA SER A 19 -9.67 5.19 -16.81
C SER A 19 -10.73 6.01 -16.05
N LYS A 20 -11.98 5.52 -16.04
CA LYS A 20 -13.11 6.15 -15.36
C LYS A 20 -13.30 5.62 -13.93
N SER A 21 -12.82 4.41 -13.63
CA SER A 21 -12.91 3.78 -12.31
C SER A 21 -11.99 4.41 -11.25
N LEU A 22 -12.36 4.26 -9.98
CA LEU A 22 -11.52 4.57 -8.81
C LEU A 22 -10.95 3.28 -8.24
N PHE A 23 -9.64 3.24 -8.05
CA PHE A 23 -8.92 2.10 -7.46
C PHE A 23 -8.60 2.42 -6.01
N PHE A 24 -9.36 1.86 -5.08
CA PHE A 24 -9.05 1.90 -3.66
C PHE A 24 -8.05 0.79 -3.33
N ILE A 25 -6.91 1.15 -2.76
CA ILE A 25 -5.81 0.24 -2.46
C ILE A 25 -5.37 0.45 -1.02
N HIS A 26 -5.45 -0.63 -0.25
CA HIS A 26 -4.93 -0.78 1.10
C HIS A 26 -4.12 -2.07 1.12
N HIS A 27 -2.88 -2.02 1.61
CA HIS A 27 -1.96 -3.15 1.56
C HIS A 27 -0.82 -2.97 2.58
N ALA A 28 0.03 -3.99 2.68
CA ALA A 28 1.21 -4.09 3.56
C ALA A 28 0.93 -4.35 5.06
N ASP A 29 -0.32 -4.35 5.51
CA ASP A 29 -0.69 -4.71 6.89
C ASP A 29 -0.23 -6.11 7.30
N ASN A 30 -0.46 -7.11 6.43
CA ASN A 30 -0.02 -8.48 6.69
C ASN A 30 1.49 -8.63 6.59
N ASP A 31 2.10 -7.99 5.58
CA ASP A 31 3.54 -8.00 5.33
C ASP A 31 4.30 -7.44 6.53
N LEU A 32 3.92 -6.25 7.01
CA LEU A 32 4.54 -5.59 8.16
C LEU A 32 4.10 -6.18 9.50
N GLY A 33 2.97 -6.88 9.56
CA GLY A 33 2.49 -7.55 10.76
C GLY A 33 2.99 -8.99 10.83
N LEU A 34 2.07 -9.93 10.55
CA LEU A 34 2.26 -11.37 10.73
C LEU A 34 3.45 -11.92 9.95
N THR A 35 3.62 -11.54 8.68
CA THR A 35 4.70 -12.07 7.83
C THR A 35 6.06 -11.60 8.30
N PHE A 36 6.18 -10.34 8.73
CA PHE A 36 7.44 -9.82 9.25
C PHE A 36 7.89 -10.59 10.49
N GLU A 37 7.00 -10.73 11.48
CA GLU A 37 7.32 -11.40 12.75
C GLU A 37 7.56 -12.91 12.59
N ALA A 38 6.80 -13.56 11.72
CA ALA A 38 6.93 -15.01 11.52
C ALA A 38 8.23 -15.38 10.78
N GLU A 39 8.59 -14.61 9.75
CA GLU A 39 9.60 -15.04 8.77
C GLU A 39 10.65 -13.99 8.41
N MET A 40 10.26 -12.71 8.23
CA MET A 40 11.15 -11.73 7.59
C MET A 40 12.10 -11.04 8.57
N GLU A 41 11.75 -10.91 9.85
CA GLU A 41 12.60 -10.28 10.87
C GLU A 41 13.97 -10.97 10.99
N LYS A 42 14.02 -12.29 10.73
CA LYS A 42 15.26 -13.08 10.73
C LYS A 42 16.10 -12.88 9.47
N ARG A 43 15.53 -12.32 8.40
CA ARG A 43 16.13 -12.22 7.06
C ARG A 43 16.48 -10.78 6.68
N TYR A 44 15.71 -9.81 7.19
CA TYR A 44 15.80 -8.41 6.79
C TYR A 44 15.63 -7.50 8.00
N SER A 45 16.35 -6.36 8.00
CA SER A 45 15.94 -5.23 8.83
C SER A 45 14.61 -4.68 8.30
N ILE A 46 13.90 -3.94 9.15
CA ILE A 46 12.65 -3.31 8.72
C ILE A 46 12.87 -2.35 7.53
N ASP A 47 13.93 -1.55 7.54
CA ASP A 47 14.19 -0.62 6.43
C ASP A 47 14.32 -1.36 5.09
N LYS A 48 15.05 -2.48 5.07
CA LYS A 48 15.23 -3.28 3.87
C LYS A 48 13.97 -4.00 3.43
N TYR A 49 13.18 -4.50 4.37
CA TYR A 49 11.92 -5.12 4.01
C TYR A 49 10.91 -4.10 3.48
N ALA A 50 10.82 -2.91 4.09
CA ALA A 50 9.96 -1.83 3.63
C ALA A 50 10.36 -1.31 2.24
N GLU A 51 11.67 -1.21 1.95
CA GLU A 51 12.18 -0.91 0.59
C GLU A 51 11.70 -1.95 -0.44
N LEU A 52 11.79 -3.25 -0.13
CA LEU A 52 11.33 -4.31 -1.04
C LEU A 52 9.82 -4.22 -1.31
N LEU A 53 9.02 -4.01 -0.26
CA LEU A 53 7.56 -3.86 -0.38
C LEU A 53 7.19 -2.64 -1.23
N ILE A 54 7.85 -1.50 -1.01
CA ILE A 54 7.50 -0.28 -1.74
C ILE A 54 7.96 -0.33 -3.20
N GLU A 55 9.08 -0.99 -3.49
CA GLU A 55 9.53 -1.24 -4.85
C GLU A 55 8.55 -2.13 -5.61
N GLU A 56 8.07 -3.20 -4.98
CA GLU A 56 7.09 -4.09 -5.60
C GLU A 56 5.76 -3.36 -5.81
N PHE A 57 5.28 -2.61 -4.82
CA PHE A 57 4.07 -1.82 -4.96
C PHE A 57 4.15 -0.78 -6.08
N SER A 58 5.30 -0.14 -6.26
CA SER A 58 5.57 0.76 -7.40
C SER A 58 5.37 0.08 -8.74
N LYS A 59 5.82 -1.18 -8.89
CA LYS A 59 5.62 -1.96 -10.12
C LYS A 59 4.13 -2.23 -10.35
N GLN A 60 3.41 -2.65 -9.31
CA GLN A 60 1.98 -2.94 -9.41
C GLN A 60 1.15 -1.70 -9.81
N LEU A 61 1.45 -0.54 -9.22
CA LEU A 61 0.79 0.72 -9.62
C LEU A 61 1.09 1.09 -11.08
N LYS A 62 2.32 0.90 -11.55
CA LYS A 62 2.68 1.13 -12.96
C LYS A 62 1.97 0.16 -13.89
N ILE A 63 1.79 -1.11 -13.52
CA ILE A 63 1.01 -2.08 -14.30
C ILE A 63 -0.44 -1.62 -14.43
N LEU A 64 -1.10 -1.27 -13.31
CA LEU A 64 -2.47 -0.74 -13.34
C LEU A 64 -2.58 0.50 -14.22
N TYR A 65 -1.60 1.40 -14.13
CA TYR A 65 -1.55 2.58 -15.00
C TYR A 65 -1.42 2.20 -16.48
N THR A 66 -0.56 1.26 -16.84
CA THR A 66 -0.43 0.75 -18.22
C THR A 66 -1.73 0.14 -18.73
N LEU A 67 -2.51 -0.52 -17.87
CA LEU A 67 -3.81 -1.09 -18.21
C LEU A 67 -4.93 -0.04 -18.41
N GLY A 68 -4.75 1.19 -17.93
CA GLY A 68 -5.71 2.28 -18.12
C GLY A 68 -6.16 2.97 -16.84
N ALA A 69 -5.76 2.50 -15.65
CA ALA A 69 -6.13 3.14 -14.39
C ALA A 69 -5.58 4.57 -14.26
N ARG A 70 -6.41 5.53 -13.83
CA ARG A 70 -6.02 6.95 -13.71
C ARG A 70 -6.42 7.62 -12.38
N LYS A 71 -7.18 6.93 -11.53
CA LYS A 71 -7.69 7.44 -10.25
C LYS A 71 -7.41 6.44 -9.15
N PHE A 72 -6.53 6.79 -8.23
CA PHE A 72 -6.11 5.94 -7.13
C PHE A 72 -6.49 6.57 -5.79
N PHE A 73 -6.94 5.74 -4.86
CA PHE A 73 -7.00 6.07 -3.46
C PHE A 73 -6.08 5.07 -2.77
N VAL A 74 -4.96 5.54 -2.23
CA VAL A 74 -3.99 4.67 -1.56
C VAL A 74 -3.94 5.08 -0.10
N SER A 75 -4.37 4.20 0.78
CA SER A 75 -4.32 4.43 2.23
C SER A 75 -2.95 4.08 2.79
N ASN A 76 -2.60 4.70 3.91
CA ASN A 76 -1.54 4.20 4.78
C ASN A 76 -1.87 2.80 5.31
N VAL A 77 -0.85 2.11 5.80
CA VAL A 77 -1.01 0.88 6.60
C VAL A 77 -1.74 1.22 7.90
N SER A 78 -2.58 0.30 8.39
CA SER A 78 -3.31 0.48 9.65
C SER A 78 -2.34 0.64 10.84
N PRO A 79 -2.76 1.24 11.97
CA PRO A 79 -1.90 1.42 13.14
C PRO A 79 -1.73 0.09 13.88
N LEU A 80 -0.96 -0.83 13.29
CA LEU A 80 -0.83 -2.21 13.75
C LEU A 80 -0.40 -2.29 15.22
N GLY A 81 0.50 -1.41 15.66
CA GLY A 81 0.96 -1.35 17.05
C GLY A 81 -0.14 -0.98 18.05
N CYS A 82 -1.22 -0.33 17.60
CA CYS A 82 -2.37 0.04 18.41
C CYS A 82 -3.56 -0.93 18.23
N SER A 83 -3.40 -2.00 17.45
CA SER A 83 -4.48 -2.98 17.27
C SER A 83 -4.76 -3.73 18.59
N PRO A 84 -6.03 -4.10 18.88
CA PRO A 84 -6.37 -4.83 20.10
C PRO A 84 -5.56 -6.13 20.28
N PHE A 85 -5.23 -6.81 19.19
CA PHE A 85 -4.41 -8.02 19.24
C PHE A 85 -3.00 -7.73 19.77
N ASN A 86 -2.30 -6.74 19.22
CA ASN A 86 -0.94 -6.42 19.63
C ASN A 86 -0.88 -5.84 21.04
N ILE A 87 -1.82 -4.97 21.41
CA ILE A 87 -1.89 -4.40 22.77
C ILE A 87 -2.09 -5.50 23.83
N ASN A 88 -2.89 -6.53 23.54
CA ASN A 88 -3.20 -7.59 24.49
C ASN A 88 -2.15 -8.72 24.54
N THR A 89 -1.30 -8.86 23.51
CA THR A 89 -0.38 -10.01 23.39
C THR A 89 1.10 -9.66 23.49
N LYS A 90 1.46 -8.37 23.36
CA LYS A 90 2.85 -7.91 23.39
C LYS A 90 3.10 -7.09 24.66
N ASN A 91 4.34 -7.12 25.14
CA ASN A 91 4.78 -6.21 26.20
C ASN A 91 5.00 -4.82 25.62
N HIS A 92 4.41 -3.80 26.24
CA HIS A 92 4.59 -2.40 25.88
C HIS A 92 4.38 -1.52 27.12
N SER A 93 4.92 -0.30 27.08
CA SER A 93 4.83 0.66 28.19
C SER A 93 3.89 1.84 27.91
N GLY A 94 3.28 1.87 26.73
CA GLY A 94 2.48 2.98 26.21
C GLY A 94 1.06 2.57 25.82
N PRO A 95 0.35 3.40 25.03
CA PRO A 95 -0.95 3.01 24.49
C PRO A 95 -0.84 2.04 23.31
N CYS A 96 0.34 1.90 22.71
CA CYS A 96 0.60 1.06 21.55
C CYS A 96 1.96 0.36 21.66
N VAL A 97 2.15 -0.71 20.91
CA VAL A 97 3.44 -1.40 20.75
C VAL A 97 4.34 -0.55 19.84
N GLU A 98 5.25 0.22 20.46
CA GLU A 98 6.07 1.22 19.76
C GLU A 98 6.95 0.62 18.65
N GLU A 99 7.47 -0.59 18.83
CA GLU A 99 8.26 -1.28 17.80
C GLU A 99 7.45 -1.51 16.52
N ILE A 100 6.22 -2.02 16.65
CA ILE A 100 5.31 -2.27 15.52
C ILE A 100 4.85 -0.94 14.91
N LYS A 101 4.62 0.09 15.73
CA LYS A 101 4.28 1.43 15.24
C LYS A 101 5.42 2.02 14.41
N ASN A 102 6.67 1.92 14.86
CA ASN A 102 7.84 2.39 14.11
C ASN A 102 7.98 1.65 12.78
N ARG A 103 7.72 0.34 12.78
CA ARG A 103 7.71 -0.51 11.59
C ARG A 103 6.75 0.01 10.51
N VAL A 104 5.52 0.33 10.93
CA VAL A 104 4.49 0.93 10.08
C VAL A 104 4.90 2.33 9.60
N SER A 105 5.51 3.14 10.47
CA SER A 105 5.97 4.49 10.12
C SER A 105 7.00 4.49 8.99
N VAL A 106 8.03 3.62 9.08
CA VAL A 106 9.08 3.51 8.06
C VAL A 106 8.48 3.25 6.68
N TYR A 107 7.54 2.31 6.58
CA TYR A 107 6.88 2.02 5.31
C TYR A 107 6.00 3.18 4.82
N ASN A 108 5.22 3.80 5.71
CA ASN A 108 4.34 4.92 5.34
C ASN A 108 5.13 6.15 4.84
N ASP A 109 6.33 6.40 5.37
CA ASP A 109 7.22 7.46 4.88
C ASP A 109 7.72 7.17 3.46
N LEU A 110 8.11 5.93 3.17
CA LEU A 110 8.48 5.49 1.82
C LEU A 110 7.30 5.57 0.85
N LEU A 111 6.10 5.19 1.32
CA LEU A 111 4.87 5.30 0.54
C LEU A 111 4.58 6.75 0.14
N LEU A 112 4.73 7.69 1.07
CA LEU A 112 4.58 9.12 0.78
C LEU A 112 5.50 9.56 -0.38
N GLY A 113 6.77 9.17 -0.31
CA GLY A 113 7.77 9.47 -1.34
C GLY A 113 7.43 8.84 -2.69
N LEU A 114 7.02 7.56 -2.69
CA LEU A 114 6.61 6.86 -3.89
C LEU A 114 5.42 7.55 -4.58
N LEU A 115 4.36 7.85 -3.82
CA LEU A 115 3.15 8.44 -4.38
C LEU A 115 3.43 9.84 -4.96
N ALA A 116 4.25 10.65 -4.29
CA ALA A 116 4.70 11.93 -4.83
C ALA A 116 5.48 11.77 -6.15
N LYS A 117 6.40 10.80 -6.20
CA LYS A 117 7.16 10.48 -7.42
C LYS A 117 6.25 10.03 -8.55
N LEU A 118 5.33 9.09 -8.31
CA LEU A 118 4.42 8.59 -9.34
C LEU A 118 3.46 9.66 -9.84
N GLN A 119 2.94 10.52 -8.96
CA GLN A 119 2.10 11.64 -9.35
C GLN A 119 2.83 12.55 -10.36
N SER A 120 4.13 12.82 -10.14
CA SER A 120 4.94 13.62 -11.07
C SER A 120 5.24 12.90 -12.38
N THR A 121 5.59 11.62 -12.35
CA THR A 121 6.07 10.87 -13.52
C THR A 121 4.92 10.41 -14.43
N LEU A 122 3.77 10.06 -13.84
CA LEU A 122 2.64 9.50 -14.57
C LEU A 122 1.60 10.58 -14.94
N HIS A 123 1.85 11.86 -14.68
CA HIS A 123 0.92 12.97 -14.92
C HIS A 123 -0.48 12.72 -14.34
N VAL A 124 -0.54 11.98 -13.23
CA VAL A 124 -1.78 11.67 -12.53
C VAL A 124 -2.28 12.95 -11.85
N LYS A 125 -3.57 13.29 -12.02
CA LYS A 125 -4.12 14.53 -11.46
C LYS A 125 -3.89 14.55 -9.94
N PRO A 126 -3.61 15.72 -9.32
CA PRO A 126 -3.31 15.79 -7.89
C PRO A 126 -4.39 15.22 -6.95
N ARG A 127 -5.65 15.18 -7.40
CA ARG A 127 -6.78 14.61 -6.66
C ARG A 127 -6.96 13.09 -6.85
N SER A 128 -6.14 12.47 -7.68
CA SER A 128 -6.17 11.03 -8.00
C SER A 128 -5.21 10.21 -7.12
N TYR A 129 -4.61 10.80 -6.09
CA TYR A 129 -4.01 10.09 -4.94
C TYR A 129 -4.51 10.78 -3.69
N VAL A 130 -5.59 10.26 -3.12
CA VAL A 130 -6.10 10.74 -1.84
C VAL A 130 -5.35 10.02 -0.73
N ARG A 131 -4.78 10.81 0.19
CA ARG A 131 -3.96 10.36 1.32
C ARG A 131 -4.85 10.27 2.55
N TYR A 132 -4.73 9.19 3.32
CA TYR A 132 -5.35 9.12 4.65
C TYR A 132 -4.25 9.22 5.71
N PHE A 133 -4.22 10.32 6.45
CA PHE A 133 -3.41 10.48 7.65
C PHE A 133 -4.32 10.42 8.89
N GLY A 134 -4.40 9.24 9.48
CA GLY A 134 -4.42 9.03 10.94
C GLY A 134 -3.35 7.95 11.14
N PHE A 135 -2.43 8.02 12.10
CA PHE A 135 -2.58 8.31 13.51
C PHE A 135 -1.32 8.99 14.05
#